data_AF-R0HCY9-F1
#
_entry.id   AF-R0HCY9-F1
#
_cell.length_a   1.000
_cell.length_b   1.000
_cell.length_c   1.000
_cell.angle_alpha   90.00
_cell.angle_beta   90.00
_cell.angle_gamma   90.00
#
_symmetry.space_group_name_H-M   'P 1'
#
loop_
_entity.id
_entity.type
_entity.pdbx_description
1 polymer ?
#
loop_
_entity_poly.entity_id
_entity_poly.type
_entity_poly.pdbx_seq_one_letter_code
_entity_poly.pdbx_strand_id
1 'polypeptide(L)'
;MWALIEGSPIRFFLYEYEHISGLNCNPIDVEDQVDVDHTEFWEELQVDVGVGPNWYDLNVALKNCRTWDASKRKMIGLLFVMHFGMLGISRSSRITLEYAKKVLDIHVFQRFPWGRIGFKELMQSIKVVSFAQDGYAIHGCVHVVMIWALDSLTNLGKKYGNKRKNEDDVKAKEDVPLLCWGGSRPRIGLAETLASEKKLKKKACSVLTFDIVAS
;
A
#
# COMPACT_ATOMS: atom_id res chain seq x y z
N MET A 1 -5.30 -10.65 -6.47
CA MET A 1 -6.15 -9.97 -7.47
C MET A 1 -5.58 -10.23 -8.85
N TRP A 2 -6.44 -10.43 -9.85
CA TRP A 2 -6.06 -10.37 -11.25
C TRP A 2 -6.55 -9.07 -11.85
N ALA A 3 -5.70 -8.39 -12.63
CA ALA A 3 -6.10 -7.27 -13.44
C ALA A 3 -5.71 -7.52 -14.90
N LEU A 4 -6.46 -6.89 -15.81
CA LEU A 4 -6.12 -6.88 -17.22
C LEU A 4 -5.56 -5.50 -17.55
N ILE A 5 -4.24 -5.40 -17.71
CA ILE A 5 -3.56 -4.17 -18.08
C ILE A 5 -2.91 -4.38 -19.46
N GLU A 6 -3.23 -3.51 -20.42
CA GLU A 6 -2.72 -3.60 -21.79
C GLU A 6 -3.03 -4.95 -22.47
N GLY A 7 -4.14 -5.56 -22.09
CA GLY A 7 -4.50 -6.90 -22.55
C GLY A 7 -3.64 -8.03 -21.99
N SER A 8 -2.69 -7.77 -21.09
CA SER A 8 -1.96 -8.81 -20.37
C SER A 8 -2.64 -9.07 -19.02
N PRO A 9 -3.01 -10.32 -18.70
CA PRO A 9 -3.42 -10.65 -17.35
C PRO A 9 -2.21 -10.51 -16.44
N ILE A 10 -2.29 -9.57 -15.52
CA ILE A 10 -1.29 -9.35 -14.50
C ILE A 10 -1.87 -9.64 -13.13
N ARG A 11 -0.97 -9.95 -12.22
CA ARG A 11 -1.29 -10.60 -10.97
C ARG A 11 -0.76 -9.76 -9.81
N PHE A 12 -1.59 -9.51 -8.82
CA PHE A 12 -1.22 -8.85 -7.57
C PHE A 12 -1.57 -9.75 -6.39
N PHE A 13 -0.56 -10.37 -5.77
CA PHE A 13 -0.67 -11.19 -4.58
C PHE A 13 0.29 -10.71 -3.49
N LEU A 14 0.34 -11.45 -2.39
CA LEU A 14 1.20 -11.17 -1.25
C LEU A 14 2.68 -11.05 -1.65
N TYR A 15 3.12 -11.82 -2.65
CA TYR A 15 4.49 -11.77 -3.16
C TYR A 15 4.83 -10.42 -3.79
N GLU A 16 3.99 -9.92 -4.70
CA GLU A 16 4.19 -8.60 -5.31
C GLU A 16 4.08 -7.48 -4.26
N TYR A 17 3.19 -7.65 -3.28
CA TYR A 17 3.08 -6.71 -2.16
C TYR A 17 4.36 -6.67 -1.31
N GLU A 18 4.90 -7.82 -0.93
CA GLU A 18 6.14 -7.95 -0.17
C GLU A 18 7.30 -7.32 -0.93
N HIS A 19 7.44 -7.65 -2.22
CA HIS A 19 8.50 -7.13 -3.07
C HIS A 19 8.47 -5.60 -3.18
N ILE A 20 7.29 -5.00 -3.37
CA ILE A 20 7.15 -3.55 -3.57
C ILE A 20 7.24 -2.79 -2.24
N SER A 21 6.62 -3.30 -1.17
CA SER A 21 6.58 -2.61 0.12
C SER A 21 7.85 -2.80 0.95
N GLY A 22 8.59 -3.89 0.73
CA GLY A 22 9.71 -4.30 1.57
C GLY A 22 9.31 -4.69 3.00
N LEU A 23 8.01 -4.81 3.29
CA LEU A 23 7.50 -5.18 4.60
C LEU A 23 7.48 -6.71 4.77
N ASN A 24 7.83 -7.18 5.96
CA ASN A 24 7.76 -8.60 6.31
C ASN A 24 6.33 -9.15 6.10
N CYS A 25 6.20 -10.18 5.25
CA CYS A 25 4.93 -10.84 4.93
C CYS A 25 4.82 -12.29 5.46
N ASN A 26 5.73 -12.69 6.34
CA ASN A 26 5.71 -13.99 7.01
C ASN A 26 4.36 -14.26 7.72
N PRO A 27 4.02 -15.53 7.99
CA PRO A 27 2.86 -15.87 8.81
C PRO A 27 2.87 -15.11 10.14
N ILE A 28 1.68 -14.71 10.59
CA ILE A 28 1.52 -14.07 11.91
C ILE A 28 1.65 -15.18 12.96
N ASP A 29 2.62 -15.00 13.85
CA ASP A 29 2.72 -15.81 15.05
C ASP A 29 1.70 -15.29 16.07
N VAL A 30 0.71 -16.13 16.39
CA VAL A 30 -0.33 -15.81 17.37
C VAL A 30 0.18 -15.90 18.80
N GLU A 31 1.33 -16.52 19.02
CA GLU A 31 1.96 -16.64 20.33
C GLU A 31 2.85 -15.43 20.66
N ASP A 32 3.24 -14.62 19.65
CA ASP A 32 4.02 -13.37 19.82
C ASP A 32 3.12 -12.20 20.26
N GLN A 33 2.26 -12.45 21.26
CA GLN A 33 1.49 -11.39 21.91
C GLN A 33 2.37 -10.59 22.85
N VAL A 34 2.28 -9.26 22.71
CA VAL A 34 3.17 -8.33 23.39
C VAL A 34 2.37 -7.65 24.49
N ASP A 35 2.58 -8.13 25.71
CA ASP A 35 2.04 -7.48 26.90
C ASP A 35 3.09 -6.56 27.52
N VAL A 36 3.20 -5.37 26.93
CA VAL A 36 4.03 -4.28 27.44
C VAL A 36 3.11 -3.27 28.11
N ASP A 37 3.54 -2.79 29.28
CA ASP A 37 2.88 -1.69 29.98
C ASP A 37 3.00 -0.41 29.13
N HIS A 38 1.85 0.12 28.76
CA HIS A 38 1.70 1.24 27.84
C HIS A 38 1.11 2.47 28.53
N THR A 39 0.79 2.36 29.83
CA THR A 39 -0.04 3.32 30.57
C THR A 39 0.56 4.72 30.55
N GLU A 40 1.86 4.88 30.86
CA GLU A 40 2.54 6.18 30.87
C GLU A 40 2.49 6.85 29.49
N PHE A 41 2.82 6.10 28.44
CA PHE A 41 2.86 6.65 27.08
C PHE A 41 1.45 7.02 26.57
N TRP A 42 0.43 6.26 26.96
CA TRP A 42 -0.97 6.57 26.61
C TRP A 42 -1.49 7.82 27.33
N GLU A 43 -1.11 8.01 28.59
CA GLU A 43 -1.43 9.23 29.33
C GLU A 43 -0.82 10.46 28.64
N GLU A 44 0.43 10.38 28.17
CA GLU A 44 1.05 11.45 27.40
C GLU A 44 0.37 11.72 26.05
N LEU A 45 -0.12 10.67 25.38
CA LEU A 45 -0.93 10.80 24.16
C LEU A 45 -2.35 11.33 24.45
N GLN A 46 -2.77 11.39 25.72
CA GLN A 46 -4.13 11.74 26.14
C GLN A 46 -5.18 10.77 25.59
N VAL A 47 -4.85 9.48 25.55
CA VAL A 47 -5.70 8.41 25.04
C VAL A 47 -6.10 7.47 26.18
N ASP A 48 -7.35 7.01 26.18
CA ASP A 48 -7.81 6.00 27.12
C ASP A 48 -6.98 4.72 27.03
N VAL A 49 -6.62 4.15 28.18
CA VAL A 49 -5.73 2.99 28.29
C VAL A 49 -6.27 1.73 27.61
N GLY A 50 -7.59 1.64 27.38
CA GLY A 50 -8.24 0.49 26.75
C GLY A 50 -8.29 0.54 25.22
N VAL A 51 -7.89 1.65 24.58
CA VAL A 51 -8.02 1.83 23.13
C VAL A 51 -6.73 2.30 22.48
N GLY A 52 -6.53 1.98 21.20
CA GLY A 52 -5.41 2.57 20.45
C GLY A 52 -5.71 4.00 19.97
N PRO A 53 -4.67 4.79 19.65
CA PRO A 53 -4.82 6.15 19.17
C PRO A 53 -5.41 6.19 17.75
N ASN A 54 -6.20 7.23 17.45
CA ASN A 54 -6.57 7.60 16.09
C ASN A 54 -5.71 8.78 15.59
N TRP A 55 -5.99 9.27 14.38
CA TRP A 55 -5.24 10.38 13.80
C TRP A 55 -5.31 11.67 14.64
N TYR A 56 -6.46 11.96 15.26
CA TYR A 56 -6.65 13.19 16.03
C TYR A 56 -5.78 13.18 17.28
N ASP A 57 -5.73 12.05 17.98
CA ASP A 57 -4.86 11.82 19.13
C ASP A 57 -3.39 12.01 18.72
N LEU A 58 -2.97 11.35 17.64
CA LEU A 58 -1.59 11.45 17.12
C LEU A 58 -1.23 12.88 16.67
N ASN A 59 -2.18 13.63 16.10
CA ASN A 59 -1.96 15.00 15.65
C ASN A 59 -1.83 15.98 16.83
N VAL A 60 -2.55 15.74 17.94
CA VAL A 60 -2.34 16.49 19.19
C VAL A 60 -0.95 16.21 19.74
N ALA A 61 -0.58 14.93 19.84
CA ALA A 61 0.75 14.52 20.30
C ALA A 61 1.86 15.13 19.44
N LEU A 62 1.73 15.10 18.10
CA LEU A 62 2.71 15.67 17.16
C LEU A 62 2.96 17.17 17.37
N LYS A 63 1.93 17.93 17.76
CA LYS A 63 2.07 19.37 18.04
C LYS A 63 2.84 19.62 19.34
N ASN A 64 2.74 18.71 20.29
CA ASN A 64 3.29 18.85 21.63
C ASN A 64 4.62 18.09 21.83
N CYS A 65 4.96 17.15 20.94
CA CYS A 65 6.08 16.23 21.13
C CYS A 65 7.48 16.87 21.01
N ARG A 66 7.58 18.20 20.81
CA ARG A 66 8.88 18.89 20.68
C ARG A 66 9.73 18.79 21.95
N THR A 67 9.08 18.76 23.11
CA THR A 67 9.73 18.63 24.42
C THR A 67 9.96 17.17 24.83
N TRP A 68 9.43 16.22 24.07
CA TRP A 68 9.54 14.79 24.38
C TRP A 68 10.92 14.27 24.00
N ASP A 69 11.34 13.19 24.66
CA ASP A 69 12.59 12.52 24.33
C ASP A 69 12.57 11.90 22.92
N ALA A 70 13.75 11.49 22.43
CA ALA A 70 13.87 10.91 21.10
C ALA A 70 13.12 9.58 20.93
N SER A 71 12.99 8.80 22.01
CA SER A 71 12.29 7.51 22.00
C SER A 71 10.79 7.72 21.81
N LYS A 72 10.16 8.58 22.62
CA LYS A 72 8.73 8.89 22.53
C LYS A 72 8.37 9.54 21.18
N ARG A 73 9.21 10.43 20.66
CA ARG A 73 9.04 10.99 19.31
C ARG A 73 9.12 9.92 18.22
N LYS A 74 10.02 8.94 18.35
CA LYS A 74 10.10 7.80 17.44
C LYS A 74 8.84 6.95 17.50
N MET A 75 8.31 6.67 18.70
CA MET A 75 7.05 5.93 18.87
C MET A 75 5.87 6.62 18.16
N ILE A 76 5.73 7.94 18.31
CA ILE A 76 4.73 8.72 17.55
C ILE A 76 4.93 8.54 16.04
N GLY A 77 6.17 8.64 15.56
CA GLY A 77 6.49 8.45 14.14
C GLY A 77 6.05 7.06 13.63
N LEU A 78 6.31 6.00 14.40
CA LEU A 78 5.88 4.65 14.08
C LEU A 78 4.36 4.50 14.07
N LEU A 79 3.65 5.14 15.02
CA LEU A 79 2.18 5.17 15.03
C LEU A 79 1.62 5.85 13.77
N PHE A 80 2.22 6.93 13.28
CA PHE A 80 1.82 7.56 12.01
C PHE A 80 2.07 6.66 10.81
N VAL A 81 3.24 6.02 10.73
CA VAL A 81 3.56 5.07 9.66
C VAL A 81 2.56 3.91 9.66
N MET A 82 2.19 3.41 10.83
CA MET A 82 1.18 2.36 10.95
C MET A 82 -0.22 2.83 10.54
N HIS A 83 -0.68 3.99 11.03
CA HIS A 83 -2.02 4.53 10.74
C HIS A 83 -2.21 4.81 9.24
N PHE A 84 -1.31 5.60 8.64
CA PHE A 84 -1.43 6.03 7.24
C PHE A 84 -0.75 5.10 6.24
N GLY A 85 0.46 4.65 6.56
CA GLY A 85 1.31 3.91 5.63
C GLY A 85 0.91 2.44 5.50
N MET A 86 0.68 1.76 6.63
CA MET A 86 0.44 0.32 6.64
C MET A 86 -1.06 -0.03 6.61
N LEU A 87 -1.80 0.48 7.59
CA LEU A 87 -3.24 0.20 7.73
C LEU A 87 -4.07 1.07 6.79
N GLY A 88 -3.59 2.27 6.46
CA GLY A 88 -4.27 3.23 5.58
C GLY A 88 -5.70 3.54 6.02
N ILE A 89 -5.95 3.57 7.32
CA ILE A 89 -7.29 3.71 7.90
C ILE A 89 -7.75 5.18 7.94
N SER A 90 -9.06 5.38 8.08
CA SER A 90 -9.62 6.74 8.13
C SER A 90 -9.14 7.51 9.38
N ARG A 91 -9.19 8.85 9.35
CA ARG A 91 -8.74 9.68 10.48
C ARG A 91 -9.49 9.40 11.78
N SER A 92 -10.76 9.05 11.70
CA SER A 92 -11.59 8.69 12.86
C SER A 92 -11.38 7.26 13.33
N SER A 93 -10.86 6.37 12.47
CA SER A 93 -10.53 5.00 12.83
C SER A 93 -9.33 4.95 13.76
N ARG A 94 -9.41 4.08 14.76
CA ARG A 94 -8.35 3.81 15.74
C ARG A 94 -7.47 2.67 15.25
N ILE A 95 -6.17 2.77 15.53
CA ILE A 95 -5.28 1.61 15.50
C ILE A 95 -5.76 0.66 16.61
N THR A 96 -5.72 -0.65 16.41
CA THR A 96 -6.02 -1.60 17.48
C THR A 96 -4.99 -1.46 18.60
N LEU A 97 -5.40 -1.61 19.85
CA LEU A 97 -4.50 -1.49 21.00
C LEU A 97 -3.30 -2.45 20.88
N GLU A 98 -3.56 -3.69 20.43
CA GLU A 98 -2.55 -4.72 20.23
C GLU A 98 -1.46 -4.34 19.21
N TYR A 99 -1.82 -3.60 18.15
CA TYR A 99 -0.85 -3.11 17.17
C TYR A 99 -0.14 -1.86 17.69
N ALA A 100 -0.88 -0.95 18.33
CA ALA A 100 -0.33 0.27 18.91
C ALA A 100 0.77 -0.03 19.93
N LYS A 101 0.55 -1.01 20.85
CA LYS A 101 1.54 -1.38 21.88
C LYS A 101 2.90 -1.79 21.31
N LYS A 102 2.94 -2.34 20.09
CA LYS A 102 4.19 -2.82 19.49
C LYS A 102 5.21 -1.71 19.28
N VAL A 103 4.81 -0.42 19.21
CA VAL A 103 5.77 0.69 19.06
C VAL A 103 6.66 0.90 20.28
N LEU A 104 6.27 0.37 21.45
CA LEU A 104 7.02 0.48 22.70
C LEU A 104 8.30 -0.36 22.67
N ASP A 105 8.33 -1.44 21.87
CA ASP A 105 9.50 -2.26 21.63
C ASP A 105 9.82 -2.29 20.13
N ILE A 106 10.92 -1.66 19.75
CA ILE A 106 11.31 -1.56 18.34
C ILE A 106 11.60 -2.92 17.71
N HIS A 107 12.13 -3.88 18.45
CA HIS A 107 12.46 -5.20 17.92
C HIS A 107 11.19 -6.01 17.68
N VAL A 108 10.20 -5.89 18.58
CA VAL A 108 8.83 -6.39 18.35
C VAL A 108 8.22 -5.75 17.11
N PHE A 109 8.28 -4.42 17.02
CA PHE A 109 7.70 -3.70 15.90
C PHE A 109 8.32 -4.16 14.57
N GLN A 110 9.64 -4.26 14.48
CA GLN A 110 10.32 -4.59 13.23
C GLN A 110 10.12 -6.04 12.77
N ARG A 111 10.06 -6.99 13.71
CA ARG A 111 9.87 -8.41 13.36
C ARG A 111 8.43 -8.73 12.96
N PHE A 112 7.45 -7.97 13.47
CA PHE A 112 6.05 -8.24 13.22
C PHE A 112 5.73 -8.17 11.71
N PRO A 113 4.91 -9.10 11.16
CA PRO A 113 4.65 -9.17 9.72
C PRO A 113 3.62 -8.11 9.26
N TRP A 114 4.00 -6.83 9.36
CA TRP A 114 3.19 -5.69 8.94
C TRP A 114 2.76 -5.77 7.48
N GLY A 115 3.57 -6.40 6.63
CA GLY A 115 3.23 -6.57 5.23
C GLY A 115 2.01 -7.44 5.03
N ARG A 116 1.87 -8.51 5.83
CA ARG A 116 0.69 -9.38 5.82
C ARG A 116 -0.57 -8.67 6.32
N ILE A 117 -0.44 -7.83 7.36
CA ILE A 117 -1.55 -7.00 7.84
C ILE A 117 -1.97 -5.97 6.78
N GLY A 118 -1.03 -5.18 6.27
CA GLY A 118 -1.31 -4.16 5.25
C GLY A 118 -1.89 -4.75 3.97
N PHE A 119 -1.40 -5.92 3.53
CA PHE A 119 -1.97 -6.64 2.39
C PHE A 119 -3.41 -7.09 2.66
N LYS A 120 -3.70 -7.62 3.86
CA LYS A 120 -5.04 -8.04 4.24
C LYS A 120 -6.01 -6.85 4.24
N GLU A 121 -5.66 -5.75 4.89
CA GLU A 121 -6.47 -4.52 4.94
C GLU A 121 -6.76 -3.99 3.54
N LEU A 122 -5.73 -3.91 2.69
CA LEU A 122 -5.84 -3.48 1.31
C LEU A 122 -6.78 -4.39 0.50
N MET A 123 -6.58 -5.70 0.57
CA MET A 123 -7.39 -6.67 -0.18
C MET A 123 -8.84 -6.68 0.31
N GLN A 124 -9.09 -6.55 1.60
CA GLN A 124 -10.43 -6.42 2.15
C GLN A 124 -11.11 -5.15 1.66
N SER A 125 -10.39 -4.03 1.66
CA SER A 125 -10.88 -2.76 1.12
C SER A 125 -11.33 -2.90 -0.34
N ILE A 126 -10.48 -3.49 -1.18
CA ILE A 126 -10.77 -3.61 -2.60
C ILE A 126 -11.96 -4.57 -2.86
N LYS A 127 -12.09 -5.64 -2.08
CA LYS A 127 -13.19 -6.60 -2.22
C LYS A 127 -14.57 -5.98 -1.99
N VAL A 128 -14.67 -4.96 -1.14
CA VAL A 128 -15.95 -4.30 -0.80
C VAL A 128 -16.24 -3.08 -1.67
N VAL A 129 -15.33 -2.70 -2.58
CA VAL A 129 -15.56 -1.58 -3.51
C VAL A 129 -16.76 -1.91 -4.41
N SER A 130 -17.77 -1.04 -4.37
CA SER A 130 -18.90 -1.05 -5.29
C SER A 130 -18.78 0.11 -6.26
N PHE A 131 -18.90 -0.18 -7.56
CA PHE A 131 -18.88 0.82 -8.62
C PHE A 131 -20.26 1.43 -8.90
N ALA A 132 -21.26 1.14 -8.05
CA ALA A 132 -22.61 1.68 -8.20
C ALA A 132 -22.73 3.15 -7.76
N GLN A 133 -21.76 3.65 -6.99
CA GLN A 133 -21.72 5.02 -6.48
C GLN A 133 -20.70 5.85 -7.28
N ASP A 134 -20.87 7.17 -7.31
CA ASP A 134 -20.00 8.12 -8.03
C ASP A 134 -18.56 8.20 -7.47
N GLY A 135 -18.25 7.47 -6.40
CA GLY A 135 -16.92 7.39 -5.83
C GLY A 135 -16.74 6.15 -4.96
N TYR A 136 -15.49 5.75 -4.78
CA TYR A 136 -15.09 4.68 -3.87
C TYR A 136 -13.82 5.08 -3.12
N ALA A 137 -13.71 4.64 -1.88
CA ALA A 137 -12.51 4.83 -1.07
C ALA A 137 -11.83 3.48 -0.88
N ILE A 138 -10.55 3.39 -1.24
CA ILE A 138 -9.70 2.25 -0.95
C ILE A 138 -8.78 2.65 0.21
N HIS A 139 -8.76 1.82 1.26
CA HIS A 139 -7.88 1.93 2.42
C HIS A 139 -6.82 0.82 2.39
N GLY A 140 -5.90 0.83 3.36
CA GLY A 140 -4.69 -0.01 3.34
C GLY A 140 -3.49 0.68 2.70
N CYS A 141 -2.43 -0.08 2.45
CA CYS A 141 -1.21 0.41 1.81
C CYS A 141 -1.40 0.62 0.28
N VAL A 142 -2.23 1.60 -0.10
CA VAL A 142 -2.65 1.86 -1.50
C VAL A 142 -1.49 2.18 -2.44
N HIS A 143 -0.40 2.75 -1.90
CA HIS A 143 0.80 3.09 -2.67
C HIS A 143 1.41 1.86 -3.35
N VAL A 144 1.30 0.68 -2.74
CA VAL A 144 1.80 -0.58 -3.31
C VAL A 144 1.05 -0.94 -4.59
N VAL A 145 -0.27 -0.78 -4.60
CA VAL A 145 -1.09 -1.01 -5.81
C VAL A 145 -0.78 0.03 -6.87
N MET A 146 -0.56 1.29 -6.48
CA MET A 146 -0.18 2.34 -7.43
C MET A 146 1.16 2.03 -8.11
N ILE A 147 2.18 1.65 -7.33
CA ILE A 147 3.49 1.28 -7.86
C ILE A 147 3.36 0.05 -8.77
N TRP A 148 2.65 -0.99 -8.32
CA TRP A 148 2.40 -2.19 -9.12
C TRP A 148 1.69 -1.89 -10.44
N ALA A 149 0.64 -1.07 -10.41
CA ALA A 149 -0.11 -0.67 -11.60
C ALA A 149 0.78 0.13 -12.56
N LEU A 150 1.58 1.07 -12.05
CA LEU A 150 2.50 1.86 -12.87
C LEU A 150 3.60 0.99 -13.48
N ASP A 151 4.20 0.07 -12.71
CA ASP A 151 5.19 -0.87 -13.21
C ASP A 151 4.61 -1.78 -14.30
N SER A 152 3.32 -2.08 -14.23
CA SER A 152 2.63 -2.86 -15.26
C SER A 152 2.35 -2.12 -16.57
N LEU A 153 2.44 -0.77 -16.59
CA LEU A 153 2.17 0.06 -17.78
C LEU A 153 3.41 0.27 -18.66
N THR A 154 4.27 -0.74 -18.75
CA THR A 154 5.51 -0.62 -19.56
C THR A 154 5.23 -0.43 -21.05
N ASN A 155 4.10 -0.92 -21.58
CA ASN A 155 3.83 -0.75 -23.01
C ASN A 155 3.25 0.63 -23.33
N LEU A 156 2.57 1.32 -22.40
CA LEU A 156 2.21 2.73 -22.53
C LEU A 156 3.48 3.58 -22.61
N GLY A 157 4.45 3.30 -21.73
CA GLY A 157 5.79 3.90 -21.79
C GLY A 157 6.43 3.70 -23.17
N LYS A 158 6.48 2.46 -23.66
CA LYS A 158 7.03 2.14 -24.99
C LYS A 158 6.29 2.81 -26.16
N LYS A 159 4.96 2.89 -26.08
CA LYS A 159 4.10 3.32 -27.18
C LYS A 159 3.96 4.84 -27.27
N TYR A 160 3.98 5.52 -26.13
CA TYR A 160 3.69 6.94 -26.06
C TYR A 160 4.78 7.76 -25.35
N GLY A 161 5.65 7.12 -24.57
CA GLY A 161 6.73 7.80 -23.87
C GLY A 161 7.95 8.00 -24.76
N ASN A 162 8.71 9.05 -24.46
CA ASN A 162 10.01 9.26 -25.09
C ASN A 162 11.05 8.44 -24.33
N LYS A 163 11.75 7.52 -25.00
CA LYS A 163 12.81 6.75 -24.34
C LYS A 163 13.88 7.70 -23.79
N ARG A 164 14.16 7.61 -22.49
CA ARG A 164 15.25 8.39 -21.88
C ARG A 164 16.58 7.82 -22.37
N LYS A 165 17.52 8.71 -22.70
CA LYS A 165 18.90 8.33 -23.02
C LYS A 165 19.62 8.12 -21.69
N ASN A 166 19.91 6.87 -21.34
CA ASN A 166 20.83 6.59 -20.23
C ASN A 166 22.22 6.55 -20.87
N GLU A 167 23.11 7.45 -20.45
CA GLU A 167 24.46 7.60 -21.03
C GLU A 167 25.40 6.43 -20.66
N ASP A 168 25.00 5.57 -19.73
CA ASP A 168 25.76 4.41 -19.28
C ASP A 168 25.02 3.08 -19.58
N ASP A 169 25.26 2.50 -20.75
CA ASP A 169 24.65 1.26 -21.26
C ASP A 169 24.84 0.01 -20.36
N VAL A 170 25.70 0.09 -19.33
CA VAL A 170 25.96 -1.02 -18.39
C VAL A 170 24.89 -1.12 -17.30
N LYS A 171 24.11 -0.06 -17.02
CA LYS A 171 23.08 -0.03 -15.95
C LYS A 171 21.65 -0.33 -16.41
N ALA A 172 21.43 -0.50 -17.71
CA ALA A 172 20.08 -0.66 -18.28
C ALA A 172 19.31 -1.91 -17.80
N LYS A 173 19.97 -2.87 -17.12
CA LYS A 173 19.32 -4.04 -16.51
C LYS A 173 18.73 -3.79 -15.12
N GLU A 174 19.13 -2.71 -14.44
CA GLU A 174 18.64 -2.36 -13.09
C GLU A 174 17.63 -1.19 -13.11
N ASP A 175 17.41 -0.57 -14.27
CA ASP A 175 16.50 0.56 -14.38
C ASP A 175 15.04 0.12 -14.28
N VAL A 176 14.31 0.74 -13.34
CA VAL A 176 12.86 0.54 -13.17
C VAL A 176 12.16 0.81 -14.51
N PRO A 177 11.43 -0.16 -15.10
CA PRO A 177 10.87 -0.05 -16.44
C PRO A 177 10.02 1.21 -16.69
N LEU A 178 9.32 1.69 -15.66
CA LEU A 178 8.55 2.94 -15.70
C LEU A 178 9.44 4.18 -15.90
N LEU A 179 10.63 4.20 -15.33
CA LEU A 179 11.54 5.35 -15.36
C LEU A 179 12.33 5.45 -16.67
N CYS A 180 12.34 4.38 -17.48
CA CYS A 180 12.97 4.37 -18.80
C CYS A 180 12.29 5.30 -19.81
N TRP A 181 11.09 5.82 -19.52
CA TRP A 181 10.29 6.62 -20.42
C TRP A 181 9.99 8.01 -19.82
N GLY A 182 10.23 9.06 -20.59
CA GLY A 182 9.81 10.43 -20.31
C GLY A 182 8.43 10.73 -20.91
N GLY A 183 7.77 11.76 -20.40
CA GLY A 183 6.53 12.25 -21.00
C GLY A 183 6.74 12.71 -22.44
N SER A 184 5.73 12.48 -23.29
CA SER A 184 5.67 13.07 -24.63
C SER A 184 4.68 14.24 -24.65
N ARG A 185 4.86 15.17 -25.60
CA ARG A 185 4.00 16.35 -25.75
C ARG A 185 2.55 16.06 -26.16
N PRO A 186 2.21 15.03 -26.97
CA PRO A 186 0.81 14.75 -27.27
C PRO A 186 0.06 14.24 -26.03
N ARG A 187 -1.15 14.76 -25.80
CA ARG A 187 -2.04 14.20 -24.77
C ARG A 187 -2.41 12.77 -25.17
N ILE A 188 -2.11 11.82 -24.30
CA ILE A 188 -2.55 10.43 -24.48
C ILE A 188 -4.01 10.36 -24.04
N GLY A 189 -4.91 10.02 -24.96
CA GLY A 189 -6.28 9.65 -24.63
C GLY A 189 -6.30 8.30 -23.93
N LEU A 190 -6.02 8.26 -22.62
CA LEU A 190 -5.99 7.00 -21.85
C LEU A 190 -7.30 6.23 -22.01
N ALA A 191 -8.44 6.94 -21.97
CA ALA A 191 -9.76 6.37 -22.20
C ALA A 191 -9.92 5.76 -23.61
N GLU A 192 -9.39 6.40 -24.64
CA GLU A 192 -9.43 5.90 -26.03
C GLU A 192 -8.52 4.68 -26.20
N THR A 193 -7.39 4.67 -25.52
CA THR A 193 -6.43 3.55 -25.54
C THR A 193 -7.08 2.33 -24.91
N LEU A 194 -7.65 2.48 -23.71
CA LEU A 194 -8.43 1.44 -23.02
C LEU A 194 -9.65 1.00 -23.83
N ALA A 195 -10.35 1.91 -24.51
CA ALA A 195 -11.49 1.58 -25.36
C ALA A 195 -11.08 0.79 -26.62
N SER A 196 -9.93 1.14 -27.22
CA SER A 196 -9.38 0.43 -28.39
C SER A 196 -8.95 -0.99 -28.04
N GLU A 197 -8.36 -1.20 -26.86
CA GLU A 197 -8.01 -2.52 -26.34
C GLU A 197 -9.25 -3.39 -26.09
N LYS A 198 -10.32 -2.81 -25.49
CA LYS A 198 -11.60 -3.49 -25.31
C LYS A 198 -12.20 -3.95 -26.64
N LYS A 199 -12.10 -3.13 -27.70
CA LYS A 199 -12.63 -3.45 -29.05
C LYS A 199 -11.81 -4.53 -29.76
N LEU A 200 -10.48 -4.47 -29.68
CA LEU A 200 -9.59 -5.50 -30.23
C LEU A 200 -9.91 -6.89 -29.68
N LYS A 201 -10.33 -6.97 -28.41
CA LYS A 201 -10.58 -8.25 -27.74
C LYS A 201 -12.01 -8.77 -27.77
N LYS A 202 -13.05 -7.96 -28.05
CA LYS A 202 -14.38 -8.52 -28.42
C LYS A 202 -14.30 -9.45 -29.64
N LYS A 203 -13.28 -9.29 -30.49
CA LYS A 203 -12.98 -10.20 -31.61
C LYS A 203 -12.15 -11.43 -31.22
N ALA A 204 -11.51 -11.44 -30.04
CA ALA A 204 -10.64 -12.52 -29.58
C ALA A 204 -11.24 -13.35 -28.41
N CYS A 205 -12.23 -12.81 -27.70
CA CYS A 205 -12.83 -13.37 -26.49
C CYS A 205 -14.10 -14.19 -26.82
N SER A 206 -13.94 -15.28 -27.57
CA SER A 206 -14.93 -16.38 -27.60
C SER A 206 -14.55 -17.53 -26.66
N VAL A 207 -13.43 -17.42 -25.94
CA VAL A 207 -12.94 -18.43 -24.99
C VAL A 207 -12.37 -17.70 -23.79
N LEU A 208 -12.61 -18.25 -22.59
CA LEU A 208 -12.19 -17.83 -21.23
C LEU A 208 -13.30 -17.18 -20.38
N THR A 209 -14.11 -18.05 -19.79
CA THR A 209 -14.86 -17.84 -18.54
C THR A 209 -13.89 -17.70 -17.36
N PHE A 210 -14.20 -16.78 -16.44
CA PHE A 210 -13.46 -16.55 -15.20
C PHE A 210 -14.10 -17.34 -14.05
N ASP A 211 -13.34 -18.24 -13.43
CA ASP A 211 -13.63 -18.76 -12.09
C ASP A 211 -12.57 -18.24 -11.12
N ILE A 212 -13.01 -17.50 -10.10
CA ILE A 212 -12.18 -17.14 -8.94
C ILE A 212 -12.24 -18.32 -7.98
N VAL A 213 -11.29 -19.25 -8.06
CA VAL A 213 -11.11 -20.26 -7.02
C VAL A 213 -10.11 -19.74 -6.01
N ALA A 214 -10.57 -19.56 -4.78
CA ALA A 214 -9.74 -19.32 -3.62
C ALA A 214 -9.34 -20.66 -3.00
N SER A 215 -8.05 -20.83 -2.72
CA SER A 215 -7.50 -21.80 -1.78
C SER A 215 -6.37 -21.12 -1.03
#